data_AF-A0A7T0DSZ4-F1
#
_entry.id   AF-A0A7T0DSZ4-F1
#
_cell.length_a   1.000
_cell.length_b   1.000
_cell.length_c   1.000
_cell.angle_alpha   90.00
_cell.angle_beta   90.00
_cell.angle_gamma   90.00
#
_symmetry.space_group_name_H-M   'P 1'
#
loop_
_entity.id
_entity.type
_entity.pdbx_description
1 polymer ?
#
loop_
_entity_poly.entity_id
_entity_poly.type
_entity_poly.pdbx_seq_one_letter_code
_entity_poly.pdbx_strand_id
1 'polypeptide(L)'
;MSNIDKQALRERAECTIGILENIAGFEPSDIDGDTVELRFETEDGFDTGCDVSIVDQSQKAADVVRALLDELEAKDKSISFLKDQLAQLANFNPDWDKLEAATYSLREHMAELTAARKRIAELEAREELFLRAKALMHQSGGAPIENSLNPIDAWLYDAERAAAGKGVAS
;
A
#
# COMPACT_ATOMS: atom_id res chain seq x y z
N MET A 1 -22.90 -14.15 -7.70
CA MET A 1 -23.23 -12.75 -7.97
C MET A 1 -23.99 -12.72 -9.29
N SER A 2 -25.22 -12.18 -9.29
CA SER A 2 -26.04 -12.14 -10.50
C SER A 2 -25.33 -11.29 -11.57
N ASN A 3 -25.01 -11.90 -12.71
CA ASN A 3 -24.38 -11.23 -13.85
C ASN A 3 -25.45 -10.48 -14.64
N ILE A 4 -26.17 -9.59 -13.95
CA ILE A 4 -27.18 -8.74 -14.58
C ILE A 4 -26.44 -7.80 -15.52
N ASP A 5 -26.79 -7.87 -16.79
CA ASP A 5 -26.41 -6.87 -17.77
C ASP A 5 -27.06 -5.54 -17.38
N LYS A 6 -26.23 -4.63 -16.84
CA LYS A 6 -26.66 -3.32 -16.36
C LYS A 6 -27.23 -2.45 -17.47
N GLN A 7 -26.69 -2.57 -18.69
CA GLN A 7 -27.16 -1.79 -19.83
C GLN A 7 -28.55 -2.27 -20.25
N ALA A 8 -28.72 -3.58 -20.40
CA ALA A 8 -30.03 -4.17 -20.68
C ALA A 8 -31.05 -3.86 -19.58
N LEU A 9 -30.64 -3.81 -18.31
CA LEU A 9 -31.53 -3.41 -17.21
C LEU A 9 -31.96 -1.95 -17.32
N ARG A 10 -31.04 -1.04 -17.68
CA ARG A 10 -31.35 0.38 -17.85
C ARG A 10 -32.34 0.60 -19.00
N GLU A 11 -32.10 -0.03 -20.15
CA GLU A 11 -33.01 0.06 -21.30
C GLU A 11 -34.41 -0.46 -20.97
N ARG A 12 -34.50 -1.54 -20.20
CA ARG A 12 -35.79 -2.06 -19.70
C ARG A 12 -36.47 -1.11 -18.73
N ALA A 13 -35.72 -0.46 -17.84
CA ALA A 13 -36.26 0.52 -16.90
C ALA A 13 -36.78 1.76 -17.63
N GLU A 14 -36.04 2.29 -18.61
CA GLU A 14 -36.46 3.41 -19.45
C GLU A 14 -37.73 3.09 -20.26
N CYS A 15 -37.81 1.88 -20.83
CA CYS A 15 -39.01 1.40 -21.50
C CYS A 15 -40.21 1.32 -20.53
N THR A 16 -40.00 0.80 -19.32
CA THR A 16 -41.04 0.70 -18.29
C THR A 16 -41.52 2.08 -17.86
N ILE A 17 -40.61 3.03 -17.63
CA ILE A 17 -40.93 4.43 -17.34
C ILE A 17 -41.83 5.00 -18.44
N GLY A 18 -41.45 4.85 -19.71
CA GLY A 18 -42.26 5.37 -20.82
C GLY A 18 -43.66 4.78 -20.86
N ILE A 19 -43.84 3.49 -20.57
CA ILE A 19 -45.17 2.88 -20.46
C ILE A 19 -45.96 3.51 -19.30
N LEU A 20 -45.35 3.64 -18.13
CA LEU A 20 -45.99 4.20 -16.94
C LEU A 20 -46.39 5.66 -17.15
N GLU A 21 -45.56 6.46 -17.81
CA GLU A 21 -45.86 7.86 -18.15
C GLU A 21 -47.00 7.97 -19.16
N ASN A 22 -47.08 7.05 -20.13
CA ASN A 22 -48.21 7.01 -21.04
C ASN A 22 -49.52 6.71 -20.29
N ILE A 23 -49.50 5.76 -19.34
CA ILE A 23 -50.67 5.47 -18.50
C ILE A 23 -51.01 6.66 -17.60
N ALA A 24 -50.00 7.32 -17.03
CA ALA A 24 -50.17 8.50 -16.19
C ALA A 24 -50.70 9.73 -16.95
N GLY A 25 -50.58 9.75 -18.28
CA GLY A 25 -51.05 10.85 -19.13
C GLY A 25 -52.56 10.83 -19.42
N PHE A 26 -53.28 9.77 -19.03
CA PHE A 26 -54.74 9.70 -19.19
C PHE A 26 -55.45 10.50 -18.09
N GLU A 27 -56.62 11.04 -18.41
CA GLU A 27 -57.54 11.51 -17.37
C GLU A 27 -58.10 10.27 -16.64
N PRO A 28 -58.23 10.27 -15.30
CA PRO A 28 -58.80 9.15 -14.55
C PRO A 28 -60.17 8.68 -15.06
N SER A 29 -60.98 9.57 -15.64
CA SER A 29 -62.28 9.21 -16.24
C SER A 29 -62.17 8.43 -17.55
N ASP A 30 -61.03 8.48 -18.22
CA ASP A 30 -60.80 7.79 -19.49
C ASP A 30 -60.39 6.33 -19.27
N ILE A 31 -60.02 5.97 -18.04
CA ILE A 31 -59.71 4.60 -17.65
C ILE A 31 -60.89 4.03 -16.86
N ASP A 32 -61.60 3.09 -17.48
CA ASP A 32 -62.64 2.33 -16.81
C ASP A 32 -62.05 1.58 -15.60
N GLY A 33 -62.41 2.01 -14.40
CA GLY A 33 -61.91 1.43 -13.16
C GLY A 33 -60.50 1.91 -12.78
N ASP A 34 -60.15 3.17 -13.06
CA ASP A 34 -58.89 3.78 -12.57
C ASP A 34 -58.69 3.59 -11.06
N THR A 35 -59.78 3.59 -10.29
CA THR A 35 -59.73 3.37 -8.84
C THR A 35 -59.80 1.88 -8.51
N VAL A 36 -58.71 1.33 -8.01
CA VAL A 36 -58.60 -0.03 -7.48
C VAL A 36 -58.73 -0.01 -5.97
N GLU A 37 -59.74 -0.70 -5.46
CA GLU A 37 -59.97 -0.88 -4.03
C GLU A 37 -59.04 -1.98 -3.49
N LEU A 38 -58.01 -1.60 -2.73
CA LEU A 38 -57.15 -2.54 -2.02
C LEU A 38 -57.61 -2.63 -0.57
N ARG A 39 -57.94 -3.84 -0.10
CA ARG A 39 -58.34 -4.10 1.28
C ARG A 39 -57.32 -5.01 1.93
N PHE A 40 -56.78 -4.56 3.05
CA PHE A 40 -55.76 -5.27 3.82
C PHE A 40 -56.22 -5.32 5.26
N GLU A 41 -56.36 -6.52 5.80
CA GLU A 41 -56.76 -6.71 7.19
C GLU A 41 -55.55 -7.16 8.02
N THR A 42 -55.33 -6.50 9.15
CA THR A 42 -54.34 -6.96 10.14
C THR A 42 -54.82 -8.21 10.87
N GLU A 43 -53.93 -8.94 11.56
CA GLU A 43 -54.31 -10.13 12.35
C GLU A 43 -55.41 -9.83 13.40
N ASP A 44 -55.52 -8.57 13.84
CA ASP A 44 -56.53 -8.10 14.80
C ASP A 44 -57.86 -7.66 14.14
N GLY A 45 -58.00 -7.81 12.82
CA GLY A 45 -59.23 -7.49 12.09
C GLY A 45 -59.38 -6.01 11.67
N PHE A 46 -58.33 -5.19 11.81
CA PHE A 46 -58.39 -3.78 11.36
C PHE A 46 -58.11 -3.67 9.86
N ASP A 47 -59.02 -3.00 9.14
CA ASP A 47 -58.85 -2.64 7.73
C ASP A 47 -57.88 -1.46 7.57
N THR A 48 -56.82 -1.71 6.84
CA THR A 48 -55.76 -0.77 6.44
C THR A 48 -55.74 -0.55 4.94
N GLY A 49 -56.81 -0.98 4.26
CA GLY A 49 -57.02 -0.79 2.85
C GLY A 49 -57.03 0.67 2.42
N CYS A 50 -56.80 0.88 1.13
CA CYS A 50 -56.93 2.18 0.49
C CYS A 50 -57.40 2.00 -0.95
N ASP A 51 -58.03 3.05 -1.46
CA ASP A 51 -58.39 3.14 -2.87
C ASP A 51 -57.22 3.78 -3.61
N VAL A 52 -56.82 3.16 -4.72
CA VAL A 52 -55.59 3.49 -5.42
C VAL A 52 -55.90 3.80 -6.88
N SER A 53 -55.54 4.99 -7.34
CA SER A 53 -55.64 5.35 -8.76
C SER A 53 -54.49 4.74 -9.57
N ILE A 54 -54.81 4.13 -10.71
CA ILE A 54 -53.84 3.54 -11.64
C ILE A 54 -53.00 4.65 -12.28
N VAL A 55 -53.62 5.76 -12.69
CA VAL A 55 -52.92 6.93 -13.26
C VAL A 55 -51.92 7.49 -12.26
N ASP A 56 -52.35 7.77 -11.03
CA ASP A 56 -51.51 8.33 -9.97
C ASP A 56 -50.36 7.40 -9.58
N GLN A 57 -50.64 6.10 -9.43
CA GLN A 57 -49.57 5.15 -9.11
C GLN A 57 -48.60 4.93 -10.26
N SER A 58 -49.07 5.00 -11.50
CA SER A 58 -48.19 4.89 -12.66
C SER A 58 -47.22 6.08 -12.70
N GLN A 59 -47.70 7.30 -12.41
CA GLN A 59 -46.83 8.48 -12.28
C GLN A 59 -45.81 8.30 -11.15
N LYS A 60 -46.26 7.92 -9.95
CA LYS A 60 -45.38 7.68 -8.79
C LYS A 60 -44.34 6.62 -9.07
N ALA A 61 -44.72 5.52 -9.71
CA ALA A 61 -43.82 4.44 -10.08
C ALA A 61 -42.77 4.91 -11.10
N ALA A 62 -43.18 5.67 -12.12
CA ALA A 62 -42.26 6.25 -13.09
C ALA A 62 -41.21 7.15 -12.41
N ASP A 63 -41.66 8.01 -11.49
CA ASP A 63 -40.78 8.93 -10.75
C ASP A 63 -39.80 8.21 -9.84
N VAL A 64 -40.25 7.17 -9.12
CA VAL A 64 -39.37 6.34 -8.27
C VAL A 64 -38.34 5.61 -9.11
N VAL A 65 -38.73 4.97 -10.23
CA VAL A 65 -37.79 4.25 -11.09
C VAL A 65 -36.77 5.22 -11.70
N ARG A 66 -37.19 6.42 -12.10
CA ARG A 66 -36.28 7.47 -12.59
C ARG A 66 -35.28 7.91 -11.53
N ALA A 67 -35.74 8.21 -10.31
CA ALA A 67 -34.86 8.59 -9.21
C ALA A 67 -33.83 7.49 -8.88
N LEU A 68 -34.24 6.21 -8.96
CA LEU A 68 -33.33 5.08 -8.78
C LEU A 68 -32.29 4.97 -9.91
N LEU A 69 -32.66 5.25 -11.16
CA LEU A 69 -31.72 5.29 -12.28
C LEU A 69 -30.69 6.42 -12.14
N ASP A 70 -31.13 7.59 -11.71
CA ASP A 70 -30.25 8.75 -11.47
C ASP A 70 -29.24 8.46 -10.36
N GLU A 71 -29.70 7.90 -9.23
CA GLU A 71 -28.84 7.50 -8.12
C GLU A 71 -27.85 6.40 -8.54
N LEU A 72 -28.29 5.43 -9.36
CA LEU A 72 -27.41 4.38 -9.88
C LEU A 72 -26.31 4.96 -10.76
N GLU A 73 -26.63 5.93 -11.63
CA GLU A 73 -25.66 6.62 -12.48
C GLU A 73 -24.66 7.44 -11.65
N ALA A 74 -25.12 8.13 -10.61
CA ALA A 74 -24.26 8.86 -9.68
C ALA A 74 -23.29 7.91 -8.94
N LYS A 75 -23.76 6.73 -8.53
CA LYS A 75 -22.90 5.71 -7.92
C LYS A 75 -21.90 5.12 -8.91
N ASP A 76 -22.30 4.82 -10.15
CA ASP A 76 -21.39 4.28 -11.16
C ASP A 76 -20.27 5.29 -11.51
N LYS A 77 -20.60 6.59 -11.60
CA LYS A 77 -19.61 7.67 -11.73
C LYS A 77 -18.62 7.70 -10.55
N SER A 78 -19.14 7.62 -9.32
CA SER A 78 -18.31 7.60 -8.10
C SER A 78 -17.40 6.38 -8.04
N ILE A 79 -17.91 5.20 -8.41
CA ILE A 79 -17.14 3.96 -8.46
C ILE A 79 -16.03 4.07 -9.51
N SER A 80 -16.32 4.63 -10.70
CA SER A 80 -15.31 4.86 -11.73
C SER A 80 -14.19 5.77 -11.20
N PHE A 81 -14.56 6.89 -10.59
CA PHE A 81 -13.60 7.84 -10.01
C PHE A 81 -12.71 7.19 -8.95
N LEU A 82 -13.29 6.42 -8.03
CA LEU A 82 -12.53 5.71 -6.98
C LEU A 82 -11.61 4.63 -7.56
N LYS A 83 -12.05 3.93 -8.61
CA LYS A 83 -11.19 2.96 -9.32
C LYS A 83 -9.99 3.64 -9.97
N ASP A 84 -10.19 4.81 -10.58
CA ASP A 84 -9.10 5.58 -11.18
C ASP A 84 -8.10 6.06 -10.12
N GLN A 85 -8.59 6.55 -8.98
CA GLN A 85 -7.73 6.92 -7.85
C GLN A 85 -6.96 5.72 -7.29
N LEU A 86 -7.62 4.56 -7.16
CA LEU A 86 -6.97 3.34 -6.70
C LEU A 86 -5.89 2.87 -7.68
N ALA A 87 -6.14 2.96 -8.99
CA ALA A 87 -5.16 2.64 -10.02
C ALA A 87 -3.96 3.61 -9.97
N GLN A 88 -4.19 4.90 -9.74
CA GLN A 88 -3.11 5.87 -9.56
C GLN A 88 -2.26 5.56 -8.33
N LEU A 89 -2.88 5.21 -7.19
CA LEU A 89 -2.16 4.80 -5.97
C LEU A 89 -1.39 3.49 -6.16
N ALA A 90 -1.98 2.50 -6.83
CA ALA A 90 -1.31 1.25 -7.16
C ALA A 90 -0.09 1.47 -8.06
N ASN A 91 -0.16 2.41 -9.00
CA ASN A 91 0.95 2.80 -9.86
C ASN A 91 1.98 3.72 -9.20
N PHE A 92 1.73 4.23 -7.98
CA PHE A 92 2.64 5.16 -7.32
C PHE A 92 3.90 4.48 -6.78
N ASN A 93 3.93 3.15 -6.62
CA ASN A 93 5.15 2.49 -6.17
C ASN A 93 5.53 1.23 -6.96
N PRO A 94 6.04 1.40 -8.20
CA PRO A 94 6.54 0.31 -9.02
C PRO A 94 7.89 -0.26 -8.54
N ASP A 95 8.54 0.38 -7.56
CA ASP A 95 9.90 0.05 -7.14
C ASP A 95 9.97 -0.41 -5.67
N TRP A 96 8.86 -0.90 -5.09
CA TRP A 96 8.88 -1.55 -3.76
C TRP A 96 9.96 -2.63 -3.67
N ASP A 97 10.11 -3.44 -4.72
CA ASP A 97 11.15 -4.47 -4.80
C ASP A 97 12.56 -3.87 -4.76
N LYS A 98 12.78 -2.71 -5.42
CA LYS A 98 14.08 -2.02 -5.40
C LYS A 98 14.35 -1.37 -4.04
N LEU A 99 13.33 -0.80 -3.42
CA LEU A 99 13.43 -0.23 -2.07
C LEU A 99 13.73 -1.32 -1.04
N GLU A 100 13.07 -2.46 -1.17
CA GLU A 100 13.32 -3.63 -0.33
C GLU A 100 14.73 -4.17 -0.54
N ALA A 101 15.17 -4.35 -1.79
CA ALA A 101 16.54 -4.78 -2.11
C ALA A 101 17.60 -3.80 -1.58
N ALA A 102 17.38 -2.48 -1.74
CA ALA A 102 18.28 -1.46 -1.21
C ALA A 102 18.34 -1.50 0.32
N THR A 103 17.21 -1.79 0.99
CA THR A 103 17.16 -1.93 2.45
C THR A 103 17.93 -3.16 2.93
N TYR A 104 17.82 -4.29 2.22
CA TYR A 104 18.60 -5.49 2.52
C TYR A 104 20.10 -5.26 2.31
N SER A 105 20.50 -4.69 1.17
CA SER A 105 21.90 -4.36 0.87
C SER A 105 22.49 -3.38 1.90
N LEU A 106 21.74 -2.36 2.29
CA LEU A 106 22.18 -1.41 3.32
C LEU A 106 22.41 -2.11 4.67
N ARG A 107 21.51 -3.03 5.06
CA ARG A 107 21.65 -3.80 6.30
C ARG A 107 22.91 -4.67 6.28
N GLU A 108 23.20 -5.30 5.14
CA GLU A 108 24.40 -6.11 4.96
C GLU A 108 25.67 -5.25 5.09
N HIS A 109 25.76 -4.13 4.37
CA HIS A 109 26.91 -3.23 4.48
C HIS A 109 27.07 -2.62 5.87
N MET A 110 25.98 -2.34 6.60
CA MET A 110 26.06 -1.93 8.00
C MET A 110 26.66 -3.01 8.90
N ALA A 111 26.31 -4.28 8.67
CA ALA A 111 26.89 -5.41 9.41
C ALA A 111 28.39 -5.56 9.11
N GLU A 112 28.78 -5.48 7.84
CA GLU A 112 30.18 -5.51 7.41
C GLU A 112 30.98 -4.35 8.02
N LEU A 113 30.44 -3.12 7.97
CA LEU A 113 31.07 -1.94 8.55
C LEU A 113 31.26 -2.09 10.06
N THR A 114 30.27 -2.67 10.74
CA THR A 114 30.35 -2.93 12.19
C THR A 114 31.43 -3.96 12.50
N ALA A 115 31.51 -5.04 11.73
CA ALA A 115 32.55 -6.06 11.88
C ALA A 115 33.95 -5.51 11.59
N ALA A 116 34.10 -4.72 10.52
CA ALA A 116 35.36 -4.07 10.16
C ALA A 116 35.83 -3.09 11.26
N ARG A 117 34.91 -2.27 11.79
CA ARG A 117 35.21 -1.36 12.92
C ARG A 117 35.68 -2.12 14.16
N LYS A 118 35.03 -3.25 14.49
CA LYS A 118 35.47 -4.10 15.59
C LYS A 118 36.88 -4.65 15.35
N ARG A 119 37.16 -5.09 14.11
CA ARG A 119 38.47 -5.63 13.75
C ARG A 119 39.57 -4.56 13.85
N ILE A 120 39.29 -3.34 13.43
CA ILE A 120 40.23 -2.21 13.56
C ILE A 120 40.53 -1.96 15.04
N ALA A 121 39.51 -1.85 15.90
CA ALA A 121 39.71 -1.65 17.33
C ALA A 121 40.54 -2.77 17.99
N GLU A 122 40.34 -4.03 17.59
CA GLU A 122 41.16 -5.16 18.06
C GLU A 122 42.62 -5.05 17.61
N LEU A 123 42.87 -4.59 16.38
CA LEU A 123 44.21 -4.41 15.85
C LEU A 123 44.93 -3.25 16.54
N GLU A 124 44.26 -2.11 16.73
CA GLU A 124 44.79 -0.94 17.45
C GLU A 124 45.18 -1.31 18.88
N ALA A 125 44.34 -2.07 19.59
CA ALA A 125 44.66 -2.56 20.95
C ALA A 125 45.87 -3.50 20.96
N ARG A 126 46.02 -4.36 19.94
CA ARG A 126 47.17 -5.26 19.82
C ARG A 126 48.46 -4.49 19.51
N GLU A 127 48.38 -3.47 18.66
CA GLU A 127 49.50 -2.58 18.34
C GLU A 127 49.97 -1.81 19.58
N GLU A 128 49.05 -1.26 20.37
CA GLU A 128 49.39 -0.59 21.63
C GLU A 128 50.13 -1.53 22.61
N LEU A 129 49.63 -2.76 22.78
CA LEU A 129 50.29 -3.77 23.61
C LEU A 129 51.68 -4.12 23.08
N PHE A 130 51.83 -4.24 21.77
CA PHE A 130 53.11 -4.53 21.12
C PHE A 130 54.12 -3.40 21.38
N LEU A 131 53.73 -2.14 21.16
CA LEU A 131 54.56 -0.97 21.43
C LEU A 131 54.96 -0.87 22.91
N ARG A 132 54.03 -1.16 23.82
CA ARG A 132 54.30 -1.19 25.27
C ARG A 132 55.29 -2.31 25.64
N ALA A 133 55.14 -3.50 25.07
CA ALA A 133 56.05 -4.62 25.29
C ALA A 133 57.47 -4.30 24.77
N LYS A 134 57.57 -3.68 23.59
CA LYS A 134 58.83 -3.19 23.03
C LYS A 134 59.51 -2.18 23.96
N ALA A 135 58.76 -1.20 24.46
CA ALA A 135 59.29 -0.20 25.40
C ALA A 135 59.81 -0.83 26.71
N LEU A 136 59.09 -1.81 27.26
CA LEU A 136 59.51 -2.57 28.44
C LEU A 136 60.80 -3.37 28.20
N MET A 137 60.93 -4.03 27.04
CA MET A 137 62.15 -4.76 26.68
C MET A 137 63.38 -3.85 26.63
N HIS A 138 63.23 -2.64 26.07
CA HIS A 138 64.30 -1.64 26.06
C HIS A 138 64.65 -1.16 27.49
N GLN A 139 63.67 -0.99 28.38
CA GLN A 139 63.90 -0.56 29.77
C GLN A 139 64.56 -1.64 30.65
N SER A 140 64.30 -2.92 30.40
CA SER A 140 64.86 -4.04 31.18
C SER A 140 66.29 -4.44 30.76
N GLY A 141 66.94 -3.68 29.87
CA GLY A 141 68.29 -3.97 29.38
C GLY A 141 68.37 -5.14 28.39
N GLY A 142 67.24 -5.51 27.76
CA GLY A 142 67.23 -6.45 26.64
C GLY A 142 67.95 -5.85 25.42
N ALA A 143 68.62 -6.69 24.63
CA ALA A 143 69.29 -6.23 23.41
C ALA A 143 68.26 -5.56 22.46
N PRO A 144 68.59 -4.42 21.82
CA PRO A 144 67.73 -3.81 20.81
C PRO A 144 67.35 -4.85 19.75
N ILE A 145 66.08 -4.83 19.29
CA ILE A 145 65.51 -5.76 18.29
C ILE A 145 66.40 -5.88 17.04
N GLU A 146 67.10 -4.80 16.70
CA GLU A 146 68.09 -4.68 15.62
C GLU A 146 69.22 -5.73 15.68
N ASN A 147 69.50 -6.27 16.88
CA ASN A 147 70.53 -7.28 17.14
C ASN A 147 69.94 -8.57 17.74
N SER A 148 68.61 -8.75 17.72
CA SER A 148 67.97 -9.95 18.23
C SER A 148 68.20 -11.14 17.28
N LEU A 149 68.66 -12.27 17.83
CA LEU A 149 68.78 -13.54 17.09
C LEU A 149 67.43 -14.25 16.94
N ASN A 150 66.34 -13.69 17.48
CA ASN A 150 65.00 -14.22 17.34
C ASN A 150 64.42 -13.81 15.97
N PRO A 151 64.06 -14.76 15.09
CA PRO A 151 63.58 -14.45 13.74
C PRO A 151 62.30 -13.62 13.70
N ILE A 152 61.49 -13.64 14.77
CA ILE A 152 60.27 -12.81 14.88
C ILE A 152 60.64 -11.33 15.07
N ASP A 153 61.67 -11.05 15.86
CA ASP A 153 62.16 -9.69 16.15
C ASP A 153 62.78 -9.05 14.90
N ALA A 154 63.57 -9.82 14.15
CA ALA A 154 64.12 -9.39 12.86
C ALA A 154 63.03 -9.07 11.83
N TRP A 155 62.01 -9.94 11.71
CA TRP A 155 60.87 -9.70 10.82
C TRP A 155 60.10 -8.44 11.20
N LEU A 156 59.94 -8.18 12.50
CA LEU A 156 59.24 -7.00 12.98
C LEU A 156 60.01 -5.70 12.73
N TYR A 157 61.33 -5.71 12.91
CA TYR A 157 62.18 -4.57 12.57
C TYR A 157 62.12 -4.23 11.07
N ASP A 158 62.16 -5.24 10.21
CA ASP A 158 62.04 -5.08 8.76
C ASP A 158 60.65 -4.57 8.34
N ALA A 159 59.59 -5.05 9.00
CA ALA A 159 58.21 -4.61 8.76
C ALA A 159 58.00 -3.13 9.18
N GLU A 160 58.56 -2.71 10.32
CA GLU A 160 58.50 -1.31 10.78
C GLU A 160 59.23 -0.36 9.81
N ARG A 161 60.41 -0.74 9.30
CA ARG A 161 61.14 0.03 8.29
C ARG A 161 60.39 0.14 6.98
N ALA A 162 59.74 -0.95 6.54
CA ALA A 162 58.97 -0.98 5.31
C ALA A 162 57.69 -0.11 5.39
N ALA A 163 57.07 0.00 6.58
CA ALA A 163 55.92 0.88 6.81
C ALA A 163 56.33 2.36 6.86
N ALA A 164 57.43 2.70 7.53
CA ALA A 164 57.95 4.07 7.59
C ALA A 164 58.35 4.63 6.21
N GLY A 165 58.77 3.77 5.27
CA GLY A 165 59.09 4.17 3.90
C GLY A 165 57.89 4.49 2.99
N LYS A 166 56.65 4.14 3.37
CA LYS A 166 55.45 4.33 2.54
C LYS A 166 54.68 5.64 2.82
N GLY A 167 55.12 6.45 3.78
CA GLY A 167 54.52 7.75 4.11
C GLY A 167 54.98 8.94 3.25
N VAL A 168 55.82 8.72 2.22
CA VAL A 168 56.35 9.79 1.36
C VAL A 168 56.08 9.46 -0.11
N ALA A 169 54.81 9.51 -0.50
CA ALA A 169 54.41 9.67 -1.89
C ALA A 169 53.07 10.42 -1.92
N SER A 170 53.16 11.76 -1.85
CA SER A 170 52.17 12.65 -2.47
C SER A 170 52.52 12.84 -3.95
#